data_AF-A0A7Z1MIT5-F1
#
_entry.id   AF-A0A7Z1MIT5-F1
#
_cell.length_a   1.000
_cell.length_b   1.000
_cell.length_c   1.000
_cell.angle_alpha   90.00
_cell.angle_beta   90.00
_cell.angle_gamma   90.00
#
_symmetry.space_group_name_H-M   'P 1'
#
loop_
_entity.id
_entity.type
_entity.pdbx_description
1 polymer ?
#
loop_
_entity_poly.entity_id
_entity_poly.type
_entity_poly.pdbx_seq_one_letter_code
_entity_poly.pdbx_strand_id
1 'polypeptide(L)'
;MKNNNIPVTYDTNGRMQYHPDYHPNHGLPWKTSEQKYLIDRYVVDGPEQVSFALGRTIHTIMAKAWELRKLGVMPKPTKVPHHRRVQKESQHENA
;
A
#
# COMPACT_ATOMS: atom_id res chain seq x y z
N MET A 1 -12.36 30.34 -5.92
CA MET A 1 -11.74 29.00 -6.00
C MET A 1 -12.49 28.23 -7.08
N LYS A 2 -11.80 27.67 -8.07
CA LYS A 2 -12.48 26.87 -9.11
C LYS A 2 -12.86 25.55 -8.48
N ASN A 3 -14.14 25.37 -8.16
CA ASN A 3 -14.69 24.09 -7.74
C ASN A 3 -14.78 23.21 -9.00
N ASN A 4 -13.65 22.67 -9.42
CA ASN A 4 -13.62 21.65 -10.46
C ASN A 4 -14.19 20.39 -9.81
N ASN A 5 -15.49 20.13 -10.04
CA ASN A 5 -16.17 18.93 -9.59
C ASN A 5 -15.67 17.73 -10.42
N ILE A 6 -14.41 17.34 -10.21
CA ILE A 6 -13.79 16.20 -10.86
C ILE A 6 -14.43 14.96 -10.22
N PRO A 7 -15.08 14.08 -10.99
CA PRO A 7 -15.64 12.87 -10.42
C PRO A 7 -14.52 11.94 -9.98
N VAL A 8 -14.70 11.29 -8.84
CA VAL A 8 -13.84 10.17 -8.43
C VAL A 8 -14.05 9.02 -9.42
N THR A 9 -12.95 8.45 -9.90
CA THR A 9 -12.96 7.30 -10.81
C THR A 9 -12.10 6.18 -10.24
N TYR A 10 -12.40 4.95 -10.67
CA TYR A 10 -11.75 3.75 -10.18
C TYR A 10 -11.18 2.93 -11.34
N ASP A 11 -10.13 2.16 -11.09
CA ASP A 11 -9.64 1.15 -12.04
C ASP A 11 -10.52 -0.11 -12.03
N THR A 12 -10.22 -1.08 -12.90
CA THR A 12 -10.93 -2.36 -12.96
C THR A 12 -10.81 -3.20 -11.69
N ASN A 13 -9.87 -2.87 -10.79
CA ASN A 13 -9.67 -3.53 -9.51
C ASN A 13 -10.32 -2.77 -8.34
N GLY A 14 -11.08 -1.70 -8.63
CA GLY A 14 -11.73 -0.87 -7.62
C GLY A 14 -10.80 0.11 -6.90
N ARG A 15 -9.59 0.36 -7.40
CA ARG A 15 -8.65 1.33 -6.81
C ARG A 15 -8.95 2.73 -7.32
N MET A 16 -8.96 3.71 -6.41
CA MET A 16 -9.14 5.11 -6.80
C MET A 16 -8.02 5.56 -7.74
N GLN A 17 -8.40 6.12 -8.89
CA GLN A 17 -7.45 6.78 -9.80
C GLN A 17 -7.00 8.12 -9.22
N TYR A 18 -6.07 8.80 -9.90
CA TYR A 18 -5.62 10.12 -9.45
C TYR A 18 -6.81 11.08 -9.30
N HIS A 19 -6.80 11.83 -8.20
CA HIS A 19 -7.80 12.83 -7.87
C HIS A 19 -7.11 13.90 -7.03
N PRO A 20 -7.13 15.18 -7.42
CA PRO A 20 -6.33 16.23 -6.77
C PRO A 20 -6.64 16.38 -5.28
N ASP A 21 -7.92 16.25 -4.88
CA ASP A 21 -8.32 16.43 -3.48
C ASP A 21 -7.85 15.30 -2.55
N TYR A 22 -7.70 14.08 -3.08
CA TYR A 22 -7.26 12.91 -2.31
C TYR A 22 -5.76 12.64 -2.47
N HIS A 23 -5.13 13.18 -3.52
CA HIS A 23 -3.74 12.93 -3.85
C HIS A 23 -2.90 14.22 -3.96
N PRO A 24 -2.90 15.10 -2.93
CA PRO A 24 -2.18 16.37 -2.96
C PRO A 24 -0.66 16.20 -3.10
N ASN A 25 -0.11 15.04 -2.74
CA ASN A 25 1.31 14.74 -2.82
C ASN A 25 1.68 13.94 -4.09
N HIS A 26 0.81 13.92 -5.11
CA HIS A 26 1.12 13.27 -6.38
C HIS A 26 2.31 13.93 -7.08
N GLY A 27 3.25 13.13 -7.59
CA GLY A 27 4.46 13.61 -8.27
C GLY A 27 5.52 14.27 -7.37
N LEU A 28 5.23 14.52 -6.10
CA LEU A 28 6.19 15.12 -5.17
C LEU A 28 7.26 14.12 -4.71
N PRO A 29 8.50 14.55 -4.44
CA PRO A 29 9.55 13.69 -3.87
C PRO A 29 9.11 13.03 -2.55
N TRP A 30 9.61 11.81 -2.30
CA TRP A 30 9.32 11.08 -1.06
C TRP A 30 10.12 11.66 0.10
N LYS A 31 9.44 12.13 1.14
CA LYS A 31 10.09 12.55 2.40
C LYS A 31 10.47 11.32 3.22
N THR A 32 11.51 11.45 4.04
CA THR A 32 11.94 10.37 4.95
C THR A 32 10.84 9.97 5.94
N SER A 33 10.05 10.94 6.43
CA SER A 33 8.90 10.69 7.31
C SER A 33 7.79 9.89 6.63
N GLU A 34 7.50 10.18 5.36
CA GLU A 34 6.51 9.44 4.57
C GLU A 34 6.96 8.00 4.31
N GLN A 35 8.25 7.80 4.01
CA GLN A 35 8.82 6.46 3.84
C GLN A 35 8.75 5.67 5.14
N LYS A 36 9.09 6.29 6.29
CA LYS A 36 8.96 5.65 7.60
C LYS A 36 7.51 5.25 7.88
N TYR A 37 6.56 6.16 7.65
CA TYR A 37 5.14 5.88 7.82
C TYR A 37 4.68 4.71 6.93
N LEU A 38 5.08 4.71 5.66
CA LEU A 38 4.79 3.62 4.73
C LEU A 38 5.29 2.27 5.27
N ILE A 39 6.54 2.20 5.75
CA ILE A 39 7.12 0.96 6.28
C ILE A 39 6.33 0.47 7.49
N ASP A 40 6.01 1.38 8.42
CA ASP A 40 5.37 1.04 9.70
C ASP A 40 3.90 0.63 9.52
N ARG A 41 3.18 1.24 8.57
CA ARG A 41 1.70 1.12 8.47
C ARG A 41 1.22 0.21 7.35
N TYR A 42 1.99 -0.03 6.30
CA TYR A 42 1.50 -0.74 5.11
C TYR A 42 0.99 -2.16 5.39
N VAL A 43 1.62 -2.90 6.32
CA VAL A 43 1.18 -4.26 6.66
C VAL A 43 -0.09 -4.24 7.53
N VAL A 44 -0.23 -3.22 8.37
CA VAL A 44 -1.34 -3.09 9.33
C VAL A 44 -2.59 -2.53 8.66
N ASP A 45 -2.44 -1.43 7.92
CA ASP A 45 -3.56 -0.67 7.35
C ASP A 45 -3.85 -1.03 5.90
N GLY A 46 -2.87 -1.58 5.19
CA GLY A 46 -2.96 -1.84 3.75
C GLY A 46 -2.68 -0.62 2.87
N PRO A 47 -2.57 -0.83 1.55
CA PRO A 47 -2.10 0.19 0.61
C PRO A 47 -3.11 1.33 0.38
N GLU A 48 -4.41 1.09 0.51
CA GLU A 48 -5.45 2.10 0.31
C GLU A 48 -5.48 3.14 1.45
N GLN A 49 -5.42 2.69 2.69
CA GLN A 49 -5.45 3.56 3.86
C GLN A 49 -4.15 4.36 3.95
N VAL A 50 -3.02 3.74 3.60
CA VAL A 50 -1.74 4.46 3.49
C VAL A 50 -1.75 5.47 2.33
N SER A 51 -2.44 5.16 1.23
CA SER A 51 -2.65 6.09 0.10
C SER A 51 -3.36 7.36 0.54
N PHE A 52 -4.45 7.24 1.29
CA PHE A 52 -5.14 8.39 1.85
C PHE A 52 -4.30 9.15 2.88
N ALA A 53 -3.63 8.43 3.78
CA ALA A 53 -2.79 9.07 4.81
C ALA A 53 -1.62 9.87 4.24
N LEU A 54 -1.01 9.38 3.16
CA LEU A 54 0.13 10.04 2.52
C LEU A 54 -0.27 10.98 1.37
N GLY A 55 -1.56 11.03 1.00
CA GLY A 55 -2.04 11.85 -0.11
C GLY A 55 -1.38 11.46 -1.44
N ARG A 56 -1.15 10.17 -1.67
CA ARG A 56 -0.53 9.62 -2.90
C ARG A 56 -1.40 8.50 -3.43
N THR A 57 -1.36 8.21 -4.73
CA THR A 57 -2.21 7.15 -5.30
C THR A 57 -1.81 5.78 -4.77
N ILE A 58 -2.78 4.87 -4.68
CA ILE A 58 -2.56 3.45 -4.27
C ILE A 58 -1.44 2.82 -5.10
N HIS A 59 -1.41 3.10 -6.41
CA HIS A 59 -0.36 2.60 -7.29
C HIS A 59 1.04 3.07 -6.86
N THR A 60 1.21 4.36 -6.56
CA THR A 60 2.49 4.91 -6.09
C THR A 60 2.89 4.32 -4.73
N ILE A 61 1.93 4.09 -3.84
CA ILE A 61 2.16 3.42 -2.55
C ILE A 61 2.67 1.99 -2.74
N MET A 62 2.01 1.21 -3.59
CA MET A 62 2.39 -0.18 -3.88
C MET A 62 3.77 -0.26 -4.55
N ALA A 63 4.03 0.63 -5.52
CA ALA A 63 5.34 0.71 -6.20
C ALA A 63 6.45 1.04 -5.20
N LYS A 64 6.23 2.02 -4.31
CA LYS A 64 7.23 2.38 -3.32
C LYS A 64 7.49 1.27 -2.31
N ALA A 65 6.43 0.61 -1.82
CA ALA A 65 6.57 -0.54 -0.94
C ALA A 65 7.38 -1.69 -1.61
N TRP A 66 7.17 -1.92 -2.90
CA TRP A 66 7.95 -2.88 -3.67
C TRP A 66 9.43 -2.51 -3.74
N GLU A 67 9.76 -1.24 -4.04
CA GLU A 67 11.14 -0.74 -4.04
C GLU A 67 11.82 -0.93 -2.67
N LEU A 68 11.14 -0.52 -1.60
CA LEU A 68 11.66 -0.63 -0.23
C LEU A 68 11.89 -2.09 0.18
N ARG A 69 11.04 -3.02 -0.24
CA ARG A 69 11.24 -4.46 -0.04
C ARG A 69 12.41 -5.01 -0.84
N LYS A 70 12.59 -4.52 -2.07
CA LYS A 70 13.75 -4.88 -2.91
C LYS A 70 15.06 -4.42 -2.27
N LEU A 71 15.05 -3.24 -1.64
CA LEU A 71 16.18 -2.69 -0.89
C LEU A 71 16.40 -3.35 0.48
N GLY A 72 15.46 -4.17 0.97
CA GLY A 72 15.57 -4.84 2.27
C GLY A 72 15.23 -3.95 3.47
N VAL A 73 14.78 -2.72 3.26
CA VAL A 73 14.41 -1.79 4.35
C VAL A 73 12.97 -1.98 4.83
N MET A 74 12.14 -2.69 4.05
CA MET A 74 10.77 -3.04 4.42
C MET A 74 10.60 -4.56 4.42
N PRO A 75 9.90 -5.15 5.41
CA PRO A 75 9.64 -6.58 5.43
C PRO A 75 8.84 -7.04 4.22
N LYS A 76 9.22 -8.21 3.68
CA LYS A 76 8.45 -8.89 2.65
C LYS A 76 7.14 -9.40 3.26
N PRO A 77 6.04 -9.48 2.49
CA PRO A 77 4.83 -10.13 2.96
C PRO A 77 5.16 -11.56 3.37
N THR A 78 4.65 -11.99 4.53
CA THR A 78 4.75 -13.38 4.96
C THR A 78 4.05 -14.26 3.93
N LYS A 79 4.80 -15.14 3.26
CA LYS A 79 4.22 -16.10 2.33
C LYS A 79 3.47 -17.14 3.17
N VAL A 80 2.15 -17.13 3.10
CA VAL A 80 1.37 -18.23 3.67
C VAL A 80 1.50 -19.41 2.69
N PRO A 81 1.98 -20.58 3.12
CA PRO A 81 2.04 -21.73 2.24
C PRO A 81 0.63 -22.09 1.78
N HIS A 82 0.39 -22.04 0.47
CA HIS A 82 -0.91 -22.33 -0.11
C HIS A 82 -1.16 -23.83 -0.29
N HIS A 83 -0.09 -24.64 -0.20
CA HIS A 83 -0.18 -26.08 -0.34
C HIS A 83 -0.85 -26.70 0.89
N ARG A 84 -2.01 -27.33 0.67
CA ARG A 84 -2.81 -28.03 1.69
C ARG A 84 -1.99 -28.96 2.60
N ARG A 85 -0.93 -29.60 2.06
CA ARG A 85 -0.03 -30.47 2.84
C ARG A 85 0.72 -29.70 3.93
N VAL A 86 1.30 -28.56 3.57
CA VAL A 86 2.08 -27.70 4.48
C VAL A 86 1.17 -27.02 5.51
N GLN A 87 -0.07 -26.69 5.13
CA GLN A 87 -1.05 -26.11 6.06
C GLN A 87 -1.50 -27.08 7.17
N LYS A 88 -1.43 -28.39 6.92
CA LYS A 88 -1.82 -29.41 7.90
C LYS A 88 -0.77 -29.60 9.00
N GLU A 89 0.50 -29.38 8.68
CA GLU A 89 1.64 -29.49 9.62
C GLU A 89 1.64 -28.32 10.63
N SER A 90 1.38 -27.09 10.18
CA SER A 90 1.36 -25.90 11.05
C SER A 90 0.27 -25.90 12.14
N GLN A 91 -0.77 -26.71 11.97
CA GLN A 91 -1.88 -26.84 12.93
C GLN A 91 -1.59 -27.84 14.05
N HIS A 92 -0.64 -28.76 13.85
CA HIS A 92 -0.26 -29.76 14.86
C HIS A 92 0.84 -29.28 15.80
N GLU A 93 1.69 -28.33 15.40
CA GLU A 93 2.77 -27.77 16.26
C GLU A 93 2.28 -26.77 17.33
N ASN A 94 1.06 -26.26 17.20
CA ASN A 94 0.48 -25.30 18.15
C ASN A 94 -0.60 -25.93 19.07
N ALA A 95 -0.64 -27.26 19.14
CA ALA A 95 -1.61 -28.04 19.93
C ALA A 95 -0.93 -28.75 21.11
#